data_AF-A0A6G5RKG7-F1
#
_entry.id   AF-A0A6G5RKG7-F1
#
_cell.length_a   1.000
_cell.length_b   1.000
_cell.length_c   1.000
_cell.angle_alpha   90.00
_cell.angle_beta   90.00
_cell.angle_gamma   90.00
#
_symmetry.space_group_name_H-M   'P 1'
#
loop_
_entity.id
_entity.type
_entity.pdbx_description
1 polymer ?
#
loop_
_entity_poly.entity_id
_entity_poly.type
_entity_poly.pdbx_seq_one_letter_code
_entity_poly.pdbx_strand_id
1 'polypeptide(L)'
;MMRPARALLPLLLLPVLLTGCDADKSGGTAADSADLDAAAGDWGVAPELVYVTKVSGYTVFQESVGEYNDEFVAAYRSEKGATKFGLFVGHGTMTAESCPKQPLGEVSEKQVTCEHDGDAWYRKAGDSHEYAVPDDGVVIRLIADVDKVDRAVLRKAAEAAHRPDDAELAALLPTTNGADT
;
A
#
# COMPACT_ATOMS: atom_id res chain seq x y z
N MET A 1 -68.45 6.03 -43.80
CA MET A 1 -67.60 6.32 -44.98
C MET A 1 -66.15 6.34 -44.48
N MET A 2 -65.33 5.29 -44.71
CA MET A 2 -64.47 5.04 -45.89
C MET A 2 -63.57 6.26 -46.19
N ARG A 3 -62.23 6.21 -46.24
CA ARG A 3 -61.24 5.11 -46.30
C ARG A 3 -59.83 5.66 -45.91
N PRO A 4 -58.84 4.80 -45.65
CA PRO A 4 -57.56 5.09 -45.01
C PRO A 4 -56.43 5.37 -46.01
N ALA A 5 -55.37 6.07 -45.57
CA ALA A 5 -54.09 6.13 -46.27
C ALA A 5 -53.05 5.27 -45.54
N ARG A 6 -52.50 4.33 -46.29
CA ARG A 6 -51.55 3.29 -45.93
C ARG A 6 -50.15 3.82 -46.24
N ALA A 7 -49.25 3.86 -45.27
CA ALA A 7 -47.83 4.08 -45.52
C ALA A 7 -47.01 3.04 -44.72
N LEU A 8 -46.05 2.47 -45.43
CA LEU A 8 -45.30 1.27 -45.12
C LEU A 8 -44.31 1.45 -43.97
N LEU A 9 -44.13 0.36 -43.22
CA LEU A 9 -43.03 0.09 -42.29
C LEU A 9 -41.67 0.16 -43.00
N PRO A 10 -40.62 0.55 -42.27
CA PRO A 10 -39.50 -0.38 -42.15
C PRO A 10 -39.07 -0.61 -40.69
N LEU A 11 -38.79 -1.90 -40.40
CA LEU A 11 -38.00 -2.37 -39.28
C LEU A 11 -36.71 -1.55 -39.11
N LEU A 12 -36.42 -1.10 -37.90
CA LEU A 12 -35.07 -0.77 -37.45
C LEU A 12 -34.91 -1.19 -35.99
N LEU A 13 -33.76 -1.80 -35.74
CA LEU A 13 -33.38 -2.59 -34.58
C LEU A 13 -33.17 -1.75 -33.32
N LEU A 14 -33.43 -2.36 -32.15
CA LEU A 14 -32.91 -1.90 -30.86
C LEU A 14 -31.37 -2.01 -30.83
N PRO A 15 -30.72 -1.12 -30.05
CA PRO A 15 -30.08 -1.62 -28.83
C PRO A 15 -30.43 -0.77 -27.59
N VAL A 16 -30.72 -1.50 -26.52
CA VAL A 16 -30.78 -1.01 -25.15
C VAL A 16 -29.38 -0.49 -24.77
N LEU A 17 -29.23 0.82 -24.59
CA LEU A 17 -28.04 1.39 -23.95
C LEU A 17 -28.29 1.47 -22.44
N LEU A 18 -27.93 0.39 -21.75
CA LEU A 18 -27.60 0.43 -20.33
C LEU A 18 -26.23 1.11 -20.18
N THR A 19 -26.19 2.44 -20.11
CA THR A 19 -25.01 3.15 -19.61
C THR A 19 -25.05 3.11 -18.09
N GLY A 20 -24.48 2.03 -17.54
CA GLY A 20 -24.14 1.92 -16.13
C GLY A 20 -22.68 2.31 -15.90
N CYS A 21 -22.43 2.88 -14.71
CA CYS A 21 -21.15 3.19 -14.10
C CYS A 21 -20.31 4.31 -14.71
N ASP A 22 -20.47 5.52 -14.17
CA ASP A 22 -19.29 6.31 -13.80
C ASP A 22 -19.33 6.47 -12.28
N ALA A 23 -18.75 5.49 -11.61
CA ALA A 23 -18.43 5.63 -10.22
C ALA A 23 -17.18 6.53 -10.16
N ASP A 24 -17.40 7.82 -9.90
CA ASP A 24 -16.43 8.64 -9.21
C ASP A 24 -16.03 7.92 -7.91
N LYS A 25 -14.96 7.13 -8.00
CA LYS A 25 -14.21 6.60 -6.87
C LYS A 25 -12.75 6.68 -7.25
N SER A 26 -12.08 7.61 -6.57
CA SER A 26 -10.64 7.83 -6.58
C SER A 26 -9.89 6.64 -5.97
N GLY A 27 -10.06 5.44 -6.55
CA GLY A 27 -9.20 4.29 -6.33
C GLY A 27 -8.45 4.05 -7.63
N GLY A 28 -7.14 4.32 -7.62
CA GLY A 28 -6.27 4.00 -8.75
C GLY A 28 -6.43 2.52 -9.12
N THR A 29 -6.37 2.22 -10.40
CA THR A 29 -6.29 0.82 -10.84
C THR A 29 -4.94 0.28 -10.37
N ALA A 30 -4.91 -0.93 -9.79
CA ALA A 30 -3.67 -1.57 -9.37
C ALA A 30 -2.63 -1.51 -10.51
N ALA A 31 -1.35 -1.36 -10.13
CA ALA A 31 -0.28 -1.18 -11.09
C ALA A 31 -0.27 -2.29 -12.14
N ASP A 32 0.14 -1.97 -13.37
CA ASP A 32 0.35 -2.97 -14.41
C ASP A 32 1.30 -4.06 -13.91
N SER A 33 0.89 -5.32 -14.06
CA SER A 33 1.63 -6.45 -13.51
C SER A 33 3.05 -6.55 -14.04
N ALA A 34 3.28 -6.20 -15.31
CA ALA A 34 4.62 -6.30 -15.90
C ALA A 34 5.55 -5.20 -15.38
N ASP A 35 5.02 -3.99 -15.20
CA ASP A 35 5.78 -2.87 -14.63
C ASP A 35 6.12 -3.12 -13.16
N LEU A 36 5.18 -3.69 -12.39
CA LEU A 36 5.41 -4.09 -11.01
C LEU A 36 6.43 -5.23 -10.90
N ASP A 37 6.34 -6.24 -11.75
CA ASP A 37 7.29 -7.36 -11.78
C ASP A 37 8.71 -6.88 -12.12
N ALA A 38 8.83 -5.95 -13.08
CA ALA A 38 10.11 -5.35 -13.44
C ALA A 38 10.72 -4.55 -12.27
N ALA A 39 9.93 -3.67 -11.66
CA ALA A 39 10.37 -2.85 -10.52
C ALA A 39 10.77 -3.73 -9.31
N ALA A 40 9.95 -4.74 -8.99
CA ALA A 40 10.25 -5.69 -7.92
C ALA A 40 11.54 -6.48 -8.18
N GLY A 41 11.76 -6.89 -9.45
CA GLY A 41 12.99 -7.53 -9.89
C GLY A 41 14.24 -6.66 -9.67
N ASP A 42 14.16 -5.37 -9.99
CA ASP A 42 15.26 -4.41 -9.76
C ASP A 42 15.56 -4.19 -8.27
N TRP A 43 14.54 -4.28 -7.41
CA TRP A 43 14.70 -4.21 -5.96
C TRP A 43 15.09 -5.53 -5.30
N GLY A 44 15.04 -6.64 -6.04
CA GLY A 44 15.35 -7.98 -5.51
C GLY A 44 14.27 -8.55 -4.60
N VAL A 45 13.01 -8.11 -4.73
CA VAL A 45 11.88 -8.58 -3.92
C VAL A 45 10.86 -9.32 -4.77
N ALA A 46 10.03 -10.16 -4.13
CA ALA A 46 8.89 -10.75 -4.81
C ALA A 46 7.82 -9.67 -5.07
N PRO A 47 7.17 -9.63 -6.25
CA PRO A 47 6.21 -8.59 -6.60
C PRO A 47 5.11 -8.43 -5.55
N GLU A 48 4.61 -9.51 -4.96
CA GLU A 48 3.59 -9.56 -3.91
C GLU A 48 3.99 -8.87 -2.59
N LEU A 49 5.28 -8.59 -2.36
CA LEU A 49 5.75 -7.87 -1.18
C LEU A 49 5.73 -6.35 -1.36
N VAL A 50 5.58 -5.84 -2.58
CA VAL A 50 5.56 -4.39 -2.83
C VAL A 50 4.27 -3.75 -2.31
N TYR A 51 4.35 -3.02 -1.20
CA TYR A 51 3.24 -2.23 -0.66
C TYR A 51 3.61 -0.77 -0.53
N VAL A 52 2.58 0.07 -0.61
CA VAL A 52 2.66 1.50 -0.34
C VAL A 52 1.70 1.88 0.76
N THR A 53 1.88 3.07 1.32
CA THR A 53 0.92 3.68 2.23
C THR A 53 0.85 5.18 1.99
N LYS A 54 -0.30 5.76 2.32
CA LYS A 54 -0.55 7.19 2.19
C LYS A 54 -1.02 7.78 3.52
N VAL A 55 -0.19 8.64 4.08
CA VAL A 55 -0.53 9.42 5.29
C VAL A 55 -0.12 10.88 5.10
N SER A 56 -1.02 11.80 5.47
CA SER A 56 -0.82 13.24 5.22
C SER A 56 0.47 13.76 5.86
N GLY A 57 1.25 14.51 5.08
CA GLY A 57 2.49 15.13 5.54
C GLY A 57 3.71 14.22 5.51
N TYR A 58 3.59 13.01 4.93
CA TYR A 58 4.69 12.10 4.69
C TYR A 58 4.77 11.71 3.22
N THR A 59 5.99 11.60 2.70
CA THR A 59 6.28 11.10 1.36
C THR A 59 7.32 10.00 1.42
N VAL A 60 7.26 9.06 0.49
CA VAL A 60 8.29 8.02 0.37
C VAL A 60 9.66 8.66 0.14
N PHE A 61 10.68 8.12 0.78
CA PHE A 61 12.07 8.42 0.52
C PHE A 61 12.61 7.38 -0.45
N GLN A 62 12.54 7.69 -1.75
CA GLN A 62 12.82 6.76 -2.86
C GLN A 62 14.12 5.99 -2.71
N GLU A 63 15.20 6.61 -2.23
CA GLU A 63 16.50 5.97 -2.04
C GLU A 63 16.51 4.87 -0.95
N SER A 64 15.44 4.73 -0.17
CA SER A 64 15.29 3.63 0.79
C SER A 64 14.49 2.43 0.27
N VAL A 65 13.95 2.52 -0.96
CA VAL A 65 13.15 1.45 -1.53
C VAL A 65 14.06 0.31 -2.00
N GLY A 66 13.76 -0.91 -1.55
CA GLY A 66 14.55 -2.09 -1.92
C GLY A 66 14.22 -3.31 -1.08
N GLU A 67 15.18 -4.23 -1.03
CA GLU A 67 15.17 -5.42 -0.17
C GLU A 67 15.97 -5.18 1.12
N TYR A 68 15.45 -5.70 2.23
CA TYR A 68 16.20 -5.83 3.49
C TYR A 68 15.73 -7.05 4.29
N ASN A 69 16.61 -8.04 4.48
CA ASN A 69 16.34 -9.31 5.17
C ASN A 69 15.15 -10.09 4.56
N ASP A 70 15.16 -10.26 3.24
CA ASP A 70 14.10 -10.92 2.44
C ASP A 70 12.73 -10.22 2.51
N GLU A 71 12.69 -8.97 2.98
CA GLU A 71 11.50 -8.13 3.04
C GLU A 71 11.61 -6.95 2.06
N PHE A 72 10.48 -6.51 1.52
CA PHE A 72 10.40 -5.20 0.88
C PHE A 72 10.44 -4.10 1.94
N VAL A 73 11.27 -3.08 1.73
CA VAL A 73 11.40 -1.93 2.62
C VAL A 73 11.18 -0.61 1.88
N ALA A 74 10.50 0.33 2.54
CA ALA A 74 10.42 1.73 2.11
C ALA A 74 10.31 2.65 3.34
N ALA A 75 11.10 3.71 3.42
CA ALA A 75 10.96 4.73 4.45
C ALA A 75 10.08 5.89 3.98
N TYR A 76 9.24 6.41 4.86
CA TYR A 76 8.43 7.59 4.64
C TYR A 76 8.92 8.71 5.55
N ARG A 77 9.23 9.87 4.97
CA ARG A 77 9.74 11.03 5.71
C ARG A 77 8.67 12.09 5.79
N SER A 78 8.60 12.77 6.92
CA SER A 78 7.76 13.96 7.03
C SER A 78 8.25 15.02 6.04
N GLU A 79 7.34 15.71 5.36
CA GLU A 79 7.67 16.82 4.45
C GLU A 79 8.41 17.97 5.16
N LYS A 80 8.22 18.08 6.48
CA LYS A 80 8.91 19.06 7.34
C LYS A 80 10.30 18.58 7.82
N GLY A 81 10.74 17.40 7.38
CA GLY A 81 12.08 16.84 7.61
C GLY A 81 12.39 16.34 9.04
N ALA A 82 11.43 16.35 9.95
CA ALA A 82 11.70 16.09 11.37
C ALA A 82 11.53 14.62 11.80
N THR A 83 10.72 13.84 11.08
CA THR A 83 10.33 12.49 11.51
C THR A 83 10.25 11.53 10.31
N LYS A 84 10.35 10.23 10.59
CA LYS A 84 10.22 9.16 9.58
C LYS A 84 9.61 7.91 10.20
N PHE A 85 9.01 7.07 9.37
CA PHE A 85 8.68 5.69 9.71
C PHE A 85 9.10 4.77 8.57
N GLY A 86 9.35 3.49 8.86
CA GLY A 86 9.62 2.46 7.86
C GLY A 86 8.39 1.61 7.60
N LEU A 87 8.20 1.21 6.35
CA LEU A 87 7.30 0.15 5.91
C LEU A 87 8.18 -1.05 5.56
N PHE A 88 7.83 -2.21 6.11
CA PHE A 88 8.50 -3.49 5.88
C PHE A 88 7.44 -4.53 5.53
N VAL A 89 7.65 -5.34 4.50
CA VAL A 89 6.72 -6.38 4.09
C VAL A 89 7.46 -7.68 3.86
N GLY A 90 7.11 -8.68 4.66
CA GLY A 90 7.66 -10.02 4.54
C GLY A 90 6.56 -11.06 4.52
N HIS A 91 6.89 -12.25 4.02
CA HIS A 91 6.04 -13.41 4.15
C HIS A 91 5.85 -13.79 5.63
N GLY A 92 4.64 -14.18 5.99
CA GLY A 92 4.36 -14.68 7.33
C GLY A 92 2.92 -14.49 7.77
N THR A 93 2.73 -14.68 9.07
CA THR A 93 1.45 -14.45 9.73
C THR A 93 1.68 -13.78 11.07
N MET A 94 0.68 -13.04 11.55
CA MET A 94 0.68 -12.44 12.87
C MET A 94 -0.55 -12.89 13.65
N THR A 95 -0.33 -13.50 14.81
CA THR A 95 -1.37 -14.03 15.69
C THR A 95 -1.10 -13.58 17.12
N ALA A 96 -2.09 -13.73 18.01
CA ALA A 96 -1.91 -13.45 19.44
C ALA A 96 -0.72 -14.21 20.04
N GLU A 97 -0.47 -15.44 19.59
CA GLU A 97 0.60 -16.29 20.10
C GLU A 97 1.98 -15.92 19.52
N SER A 98 2.05 -15.62 18.22
CA SER A 98 3.31 -15.29 17.55
C SER A 98 3.76 -13.85 17.81
N CYS A 99 2.82 -12.92 18.04
CA CYS A 99 3.10 -11.50 18.18
C CYS A 99 4.17 -11.14 19.22
N PRO A 100 4.12 -11.60 20.48
CA PRO A 100 5.14 -11.26 21.47
C PRO A 100 6.47 -11.99 21.23
N LYS A 101 6.51 -12.99 20.34
CA LYS A 101 7.70 -13.79 20.03
C LYS A 101 8.49 -13.22 18.85
N GLN A 102 7.84 -12.47 17.97
CA GLN A 102 8.53 -11.83 16.86
C GLN A 102 9.32 -10.61 17.36
N PRO A 103 10.54 -10.38 16.87
CA PRO A 103 11.31 -9.18 17.19
C PRO A 103 10.61 -7.92 16.62
N LEU A 104 10.94 -6.76 17.18
CA LEU A 104 10.46 -5.47 16.73
C LEU A 104 11.68 -4.56 16.51
N GLY A 105 11.87 -4.10 15.27
CA GLY A 105 13.08 -3.39 14.85
C GLY A 105 14.34 -4.25 14.97
N GLU A 106 15.50 -3.61 15.05
CA GLU A 106 16.80 -4.29 15.14
C GLU A 106 17.07 -4.91 16.54
N VAL A 107 16.21 -4.65 17.53
CA VAL A 107 16.48 -5.02 18.93
C VAL A 107 15.65 -6.23 19.37
N SER A 108 16.27 -7.41 19.30
CA SER A 108 15.66 -8.69 19.72
C SER A 108 15.61 -8.90 21.25
N GLU A 109 16.34 -8.09 22.03
CA GLU A 109 16.50 -8.31 23.48
C GLU A 109 15.38 -7.70 24.33
N LYS A 110 14.50 -6.88 23.74
CA LYS A 110 13.43 -6.18 24.46
C LYS A 110 12.15 -7.01 24.39
N GLN A 111 11.45 -7.13 25.52
CA GLN A 111 10.14 -7.78 25.54
C GLN A 111 9.16 -6.98 24.67
N VAL A 112 8.53 -7.66 23.70
CA VAL A 112 7.50 -7.10 22.84
C VAL A 112 6.15 -7.17 23.54
N THR A 113 5.48 -6.02 23.64
CA THR A 113 4.07 -5.95 24.02
C THR A 113 3.21 -5.92 22.76
N CYS A 114 2.05 -6.56 22.81
CA CYS A 114 1.13 -6.69 21.69
C CYS A 114 -0.29 -6.33 22.11
N GLU A 115 -0.93 -5.44 21.36
CA GLU A 115 -2.32 -5.03 21.53
C GLU A 115 -3.03 -5.26 20.20
N HIS A 116 -4.12 -6.02 20.21
CA HIS A 116 -4.96 -6.19 19.02
C HIS A 116 -5.79 -4.92 18.80
N ASP A 117 -5.76 -4.35 17.61
CA ASP A 117 -6.42 -3.09 17.26
C ASP A 117 -7.00 -3.17 15.84
N GLY A 118 -8.31 -3.42 15.75
CA GLY A 118 -8.97 -3.71 14.47
C GLY A 118 -8.45 -5.03 13.88
N ASP A 119 -8.01 -5.00 12.62
CA ASP A 119 -7.41 -6.16 11.93
C ASP A 119 -5.87 -6.18 12.07
N ALA A 120 -5.30 -5.26 12.84
CA ALA A 120 -3.86 -5.09 13.03
C ALA A 120 -3.42 -5.33 14.48
N TRP A 121 -2.11 -5.44 14.67
CA TRP A 121 -1.48 -5.51 15.98
C TRP A 121 -0.63 -4.27 16.23
N TYR A 122 -0.96 -3.50 17.26
CA TYR A 122 -0.06 -2.47 17.77
C TYR A 122 0.97 -3.12 18.69
N ARG A 123 2.25 -2.98 18.36
CA ARG A 123 3.37 -3.59 19.09
C ARG A 123 4.32 -2.53 19.60
N LYS A 124 4.95 -2.78 20.75
CA LYS A 124 6.00 -1.90 21.31
C LYS A 124 7.13 -2.70 21.92
N ALA A 125 8.35 -2.20 21.75
CA ALA A 125 9.55 -2.72 22.39
C ALA A 125 10.61 -1.62 22.51
N GLY A 126 11.09 -1.33 23.72
CA GLY A 126 12.00 -0.21 23.93
C GLY A 126 11.40 1.12 23.47
N ASP A 127 12.14 1.85 22.64
CA ASP A 127 11.75 3.15 22.10
C ASP A 127 11.02 3.04 20.75
N SER A 128 10.80 1.82 20.27
CA SER A 128 10.16 1.56 19.00
C SER A 128 8.72 1.07 19.19
N HIS A 129 7.87 1.47 18.26
CA HIS A 129 6.52 0.95 18.13
C HIS A 129 6.20 0.61 16.67
N GLU A 130 5.23 -0.27 16.47
CA GLU A 130 4.77 -0.61 15.13
C GLU A 130 3.29 -0.94 15.08
N TYR A 131 2.74 -0.88 13.87
CA TYR A 131 1.56 -1.64 13.49
C TYR A 131 1.96 -2.77 12.55
N ALA A 132 1.56 -4.00 12.89
CA ALA A 132 1.65 -5.16 12.01
C ALA A 132 0.27 -5.53 11.47
N VAL A 133 0.12 -5.48 10.15
CA VAL A 133 -1.10 -5.82 9.42
C VAL A 133 -0.86 -7.14 8.68
N PRO A 134 -1.38 -8.27 9.18
CA PRO A 134 -1.37 -9.51 8.40
C PRO A 134 -2.35 -9.39 7.22
N ASP A 135 -1.89 -9.75 6.03
CA ASP A 135 -2.67 -9.74 4.79
C ASP A 135 -2.22 -10.89 3.88
N ASP A 136 -3.15 -11.75 3.45
CA ASP A 136 -2.93 -12.93 2.58
C ASP A 136 -1.51 -13.56 2.55
N GLY A 137 -1.00 -13.99 3.73
CA GLY A 137 0.30 -14.67 3.83
C GLY A 137 1.53 -13.76 3.86
N VAL A 138 1.33 -12.44 3.85
CA VAL A 138 2.33 -11.42 4.18
C VAL A 138 1.97 -10.70 5.48
N VAL A 139 2.96 -10.02 6.06
CA VAL A 139 2.76 -9.10 7.19
C VAL A 139 3.40 -7.77 6.84
N ILE A 140 2.58 -6.73 6.80
CA ILE A 140 2.99 -5.36 6.55
C ILE A 140 3.26 -4.70 7.91
N ARG A 141 4.51 -4.31 8.17
CA ARG A 141 4.93 -3.68 9.43
C ARG A 141 5.30 -2.22 9.20
N LEU A 142 4.63 -1.33 9.92
CA LEU A 142 4.91 0.11 9.93
C LEU A 142 5.61 0.43 11.24
N ILE A 143 6.90 0.76 11.21
CA ILE A 143 7.76 0.87 12.41
C ILE A 143 8.27 2.31 12.56
N ALA A 144 8.24 2.84 13.77
CA ALA A 144 8.81 4.15 14.09
C ALA A 144 9.32 4.23 15.54
N ASP A 145 10.04 5.31 15.85
CA ASP A 145 10.32 5.69 17.24
C ASP A 145 9.07 6.29 17.90
N VAL A 146 8.74 5.81 19.10
CA VAL A 146 7.54 6.19 19.86
C VAL A 146 7.45 7.69 20.16
N ASP A 147 8.61 8.35 20.30
CA ASP A 147 8.71 9.78 20.58
C ASP A 147 8.77 10.66 19.31
N LYS A 148 8.82 10.04 18.12
CA LYS A 148 8.96 10.75 16.84
C LYS A 148 7.71 10.66 15.97
N VAL A 149 6.98 9.56 16.02
CA VAL A 149 5.75 9.39 15.24
C VAL A 149 4.64 8.97 16.19
N ASP A 150 3.53 9.68 16.19
CA ASP A 150 2.41 9.32 17.07
C ASP A 150 1.77 7.99 16.63
N ARG A 151 1.30 7.19 17.60
CA ARG A 151 0.54 5.95 17.33
C ARG A 151 -0.61 6.20 16.33
N ALA A 152 -1.27 7.35 16.39
CA ALA A 152 -2.38 7.67 15.49
C ALA A 152 -1.94 7.89 14.03
N VAL A 153 -0.73 8.42 13.80
CA VAL A 153 -0.16 8.56 12.45
C VAL A 153 0.20 7.19 11.91
N LEU A 154 0.86 6.37 12.71
CA LEU A 154 1.26 5.02 12.32
C LEU A 154 0.05 4.12 12.06
N ARG A 155 -1.03 4.27 12.85
CA ARG A 155 -2.31 3.59 12.62
C ARG A 155 -2.90 3.93 11.25
N LYS A 156 -2.95 5.22 10.91
CA LYS A 156 -3.46 5.68 9.61
C LYS A 156 -2.61 5.14 8.45
N ALA A 157 -1.29 5.10 8.64
CA ALA A 157 -0.40 4.49 7.65
C ALA A 157 -0.67 2.99 7.47
N ALA A 158 -0.92 2.26 8.57
CA ALA A 158 -1.28 0.84 8.51
C ALA A 158 -2.64 0.62 7.83
N GLU A 159 -3.66 1.40 8.17
CA GLU A 159 -5.00 1.34 7.57
C GLU A 159 -5.00 1.71 6.08
N ALA A 160 -4.04 2.53 5.65
CA ALA A 160 -3.86 2.93 4.26
C ALA A 160 -2.81 2.09 3.52
N ALA A 161 -2.30 1.01 4.10
CA ALA A 161 -1.35 0.13 3.41
C ALA A 161 -2.06 -0.67 2.32
N HIS A 162 -1.52 -0.66 1.09
CA HIS A 162 -2.11 -1.38 -0.05
C HIS A 162 -1.08 -1.65 -1.14
N ARG A 163 -1.45 -2.50 -2.09
CA ARG A 163 -0.73 -2.73 -3.34
C ARG A 163 -0.73 -1.43 -4.17
N PRO A 164 0.40 -1.03 -4.77
CA PRO A 164 0.48 0.24 -5.49
C PRO A 164 -0.41 0.26 -6.74
N ASP A 165 -0.95 1.43 -7.06
CA ASP A 165 -1.34 1.78 -8.44
C ASP A 165 -0.12 2.21 -9.28
N ASP A 166 -0.32 2.47 -10.58
CA ASP A 166 0.77 2.89 -11.49
C ASP A 166 1.50 4.17 -11.02
N ALA A 167 0.76 5.13 -10.45
CA ALA A 167 1.33 6.40 -10.02
C ALA A 167 2.12 6.24 -8.72
N GLU A 168 1.65 5.41 -7.81
CA GLU A 168 2.33 5.06 -6.57
C GLU A 168 3.57 4.22 -6.86
N LEU A 169 3.51 3.27 -7.80
CA LEU A 169 4.67 2.52 -8.25
C LEU A 169 5.73 3.47 -8.85
N ALA A 170 5.32 4.38 -9.73
CA ALA A 170 6.22 5.39 -10.30
C ALA A 170 6.86 6.28 -9.22
N ALA A 171 6.14 6.57 -8.12
CA ALA A 171 6.67 7.34 -7.00
C ALA A 171 7.73 6.59 -6.18
N LEU A 172 7.78 5.25 -6.24
CA LEU A 172 8.82 4.45 -5.59
C LEU A 172 10.12 4.41 -6.39
N LEU A 173 10.03 4.52 -7.72
CA LEU A 173 11.19 4.42 -8.60
C LEU A 173 12.16 5.60 -8.37
N PRO A 174 13.48 5.37 -8.45
CA PRO A 174 14.45 6.45 -8.42
C PRO A 174 14.13 7.49 -9.49
N THR A 175 14.17 8.78 -9.15
CA THR A 175 14.11 9.82 -10.19
C THR A 175 15.31 9.64 -11.12
N THR A 176 15.05 9.30 -12.37
CA THR A 176 16.01 9.48 -13.45
C THR A 176 16.16 10.98 -13.65
N ASN A 177 17.02 11.61 -12.85
CA ASN A 177 17.50 12.94 -13.16
C ASN A 177 18.16 12.81 -14.53
N GLY A 178 17.56 13.44 -15.54
CA GLY A 178 18.08 13.43 -16.90
C GLY A 178 19.55 13.81 -16.85
N ALA A 179 20.42 12.81 -17.04
CA ALA A 179 21.78 13.04 -17.48
C ALA A 179 21.70 13.40 -18.96
N ASP A 180 21.13 14.58 -19.23
CA ASP A 180 21.30 15.32 -20.47
C ASP A 180 22.27 16.46 -20.18
N THR A 181 23.57 16.16 -20.30
CA THR A 181 24.61 16.89 -21.06
C THR A 181 26.00 16.37 -20.71
#